data_AF-A0A3D0N483-F1
#
_entry.id   AF-A0A3D0N483-F1
#
_cell.length_a   1.000
_cell.length_b   1.000
_cell.length_c   1.000
_cell.angle_alpha   90.00
_cell.angle_beta   90.00
_cell.angle_gamma   90.00
#
_symmetry.space_group_name_H-M   'P 1'
#
loop_
_entity.id
_entity.type
_entity.pdbx_description
1 polymer ?
#
loop_
_entity_poly.entity_id
_entity_poly.type
_entity_poly.pdbx_seq_one_letter_code
_entity_poly.pdbx_strand_id
1 'polypeptide(L)' 'MDSTHEQRHPHRVVVKVGTRLVVDADGLPRRDFLNRMADEIRDLMDRGIEVLLI' A
#
# COMPACT_ATOMS: atom_id res chain seq x y z
N MET A 1 3.32 25.43 24.85
CA MET A 1 2.25 24.75 24.10
C MET A 1 2.31 25.26 22.67
N ASP A 2 2.98 24.53 21.78
CA ASP A 2 2.42 24.20 20.46
C ASP A 2 3.35 23.16 19.81
N SER A 3 2.99 21.89 19.97
CA SER A 3 3.70 20.76 19.35
C SER A 3 2.90 20.34 18.14
N THR A 4 2.82 21.22 17.14
CA THR A 4 2.37 20.87 15.79
C THR A 4 3.43 19.97 15.18
N HIS A 5 3.31 18.66 15.40
CA HIS A 5 3.90 17.69 14.50
C HIS A 5 3.23 17.91 13.13
N GLU A 6 3.81 18.78 12.30
CA GLU A 6 3.55 18.76 10.86
C GLU A 6 3.80 17.31 10.43
N GLN A 7 2.73 16.60 10.08
CA GLN A 7 2.82 15.23 9.60
C GLN A 7 3.56 15.28 8.27
N ARG A 8 4.89 15.16 8.35
CA ARG A 8 5.76 15.07 7.20
C ARG A 8 5.40 13.77 6.48
N HIS A 9 4.49 13.86 5.52
CA HIS A 9 4.08 12.69 4.76
C HIS A 9 5.33 12.10 4.09
N PRO A 10 5.55 10.79 4.19
CA PRO A 10 6.71 10.17 3.55
C PRO A 10 6.60 10.37 2.04
N HIS A 11 7.64 10.93 1.43
CA HIS A 11 7.71 11.08 -0.02
C HIS A 11 7.72 9.73 -0.75
N ARG A 12 8.21 8.67 -0.08
CA ARG A 12 8.30 7.32 -0.64
C ARG A 12 7.99 6.25 0.42
N VAL A 13 7.24 5.23 0.03
CA VAL A 13 6.84 4.09 0.85
C VAL A 13 7.24 2.79 0.13
N VAL A 14 7.73 1.81 0.90
CA VAL A 14 7.93 0.44 0.43
C VAL A 14 6.89 -0.45 1.08
N VAL A 15 6.04 -1.08 0.27
CA VAL A 15 5.01 -2.01 0.72
C VAL A 15 5.49 -3.41 0.41
N LYS A 16 5.63 -4.25 1.43
CA LYS A 16 5.96 -5.66 1.27
C LYS A 16 4.76 -6.52 1.60
N VAL A 17 4.40 -7.43 0.70
CA VAL A 17 3.22 -8.27 0.84
C VAL A 17 3.61 -9.75 0.91
N GLY A 18 3.18 -10.40 1.99
CA GLY A 18 3.40 -11.83 2.16
C GLY A 18 2.56 -12.66 1.18
N THR A 19 3.11 -13.75 0.66
CA THR A 19 2.45 -14.64 -0.32
C THR A 19 1.05 -15.09 0.11
N ARG A 20 0.85 -15.37 1.40
CA ARG A 20 -0.45 -15.82 1.96
C ARG A 20 -1.56 -14.76 1.87
N LEU A 21 -1.21 -13.49 1.66
CA LEU A 21 -2.18 -12.40 1.46
C LEU A 21 -2.63 -12.28 0.00
N VAL A 22 -1.77 -12.68 -0.94
CA VAL A 22 -2.01 -12.51 -2.39
C VAL A 22 -2.44 -13.80 -3.08
N VAL A 23 -2.25 -14.95 -2.45
CA VAL A 23 -2.63 -16.27 -2.96
C VAL A 23 -3.54 -16.99 -1.96
N ASP A 24 -4.53 -17.74 -2.44
CA ASP A 24 -5.42 -18.57 -1.63
C ASP A 24 -4.85 -19.97 -1.35
N ALA A 25 -5.66 -20.84 -0.75
CA ALA A 25 -5.24 -22.20 -0.39
C ALA A 25 -5.02 -23.11 -1.61
N ASP A 26 -5.65 -22.79 -2.73
CA ASP A 26 -5.57 -23.55 -3.98
C ASP A 26 -4.43 -23.04 -4.88
N GLY A 27 -3.66 -22.05 -4.42
CA GLY A 27 -2.57 -21.45 -5.18
C GLY A 27 -3.03 -20.39 -6.18
N LEU A 28 -4.30 -19.97 -6.12
CA LEU A 28 -4.85 -18.97 -7.04
C LEU A 28 -4.73 -17.54 -6.47
N PRO A 29 -4.58 -16.52 -7.33
CA PRO A 29 -4.52 -15.14 -6.87
C PRO A 29 -5.82 -14.70 -6.19
N ARG A 30 -5.69 -14.07 -5.01
CA ARG A 30 -6.81 -13.41 -4.31
C ARG A 30 -7.16 -12.10 -4.99
N ARG A 31 -7.83 -12.17 -6.14
CA ARG A 31 -8.11 -11.03 -7.03
C ARG A 31 -8.77 -9.84 -6.31
N ASP A 32 -9.73 -10.10 -5.42
CA ASP A 32 -10.41 -9.02 -4.69
C ASP A 32 -9.51 -8.31 -3.68
N PHE A 33 -8.55 -9.02 -3.09
CA PHE A 33 -7.53 -8.39 -2.25
C PHE A 33 -6.57 -7.57 -3.10
N LEU A 34 -6.11 -8.13 -4.22
CA LEU A 34 -5.19 -7.46 -5.14
C LEU A 34 -5.81 -6.18 -5.73
N ASN A 35 -7.09 -6.21 -6.10
CA ASN A 35 -7.80 -5.04 -6.63
C ASN A 35 -7.91 -3.93 -5.59
N ARG A 36 -8.34 -4.26 -4.36
CA ARG A 36 -8.42 -3.28 -3.27
C ARG A 36 -7.06 -2.67 -2.93
N MET A 37 -6.02 -3.50 -2.87
CA MET A 37 -4.65 -3.03 -2.64
C MET A 37 -4.17 -2.11 -3.78
N ALA A 38 -4.51 -2.42 -5.03
CA ALA A 38 -4.18 -1.57 -6.17
C ALA A 38 -4.89 -0.21 -6.11
N ASP A 39 -6.15 -0.17 -5.65
CA ASP A 39 -6.88 1.08 -5.47
C ASP A 39 -6.28 1.92 -4.31
N GLU A 40 -5.93 1.30 -3.19
CA GLU A 40 -5.25 1.99 -2.08
C GLU A 40 -3.87 2.55 -2.49
N ILE A 41 -3.09 1.79 -3.27
CA ILE A 41 -1.81 2.27 -3.80
C ILE A 41 -2.02 3.45 -4.75
N ARG A 42 -3.06 3.41 -5.59
CA ARG A 42 -3.40 4.52 -6.48
C ARG A 42 -3.74 5.78 -5.68
N ASP A 43 -4.54 5.66 -4.63
CA ASP A 43 -4.89 6.80 -3.76
C ASP A 43 -3.64 7.44 -3.12
N LEU A 44 -2.63 6.63 -2.77
CA LEU A 44 -1.35 7.16 -2.27
C LEU A 44 -0.55 7.88 -3.37
N MET A 45 -0.50 7.29 -4.57
CA MET A 45 0.19 7.88 -5.71
C MET A 45 -0.46 9.19 -6.18
N ASP A 46 -1.78 9.28 -6.15
CA ASP A 46 -2.55 10.49 -6.46
C ASP A 46 -2.27 11.64 -5.48
N ARG A 47 -1.81 11.31 -4.27
CA ARG A 47 -1.34 12.26 -3.25
C ARG A 47 0.14 12.62 -3.40
N GLY A 48 0.81 12.13 -4.44
CA GLY A 48 2.22 12.39 -4.73
C GLY A 48 3.20 11.52 -3.95
N ILE A 49 2.76 10.39 -3.38
CA ILE A 49 3.61 9.45 -2.66
C ILE A 49 4.13 8.38 -3.64
N GLU A 50 5.44 8.20 -3.70
CA GLU A 50 6.03 7.11 -4.46
C GLU A 50 5.86 5.77 -3.74
N VAL A 51 5.31 4.76 -4.40
CA VAL A 51 5.12 3.42 -3.82
C VAL A 51 5.98 2.40 -4.55
N LEU A 52 6.83 1.69 -3.80
CA LEU A 52 7.51 0.47 -4.27
C LEU A 52 6.83 -0.75 -3.64
N LEU A 53 6.19 -1.58 -4.45
CA LEU A 53 5.54 -2.81 -4.02
C LEU A 53 6.49 -4.01 -4.19
N ILE A 54 6.60 -4.85 -3.15
CA ILE A 54 7.42 -6.08 -3.09
C ILE A 54 6.57 -7.26 -2.68
#